data_AF-A0AAD7A384-F1
#
_entry.id   AF-A0AAD7A384-F1
#
_cell.length_a   1.000
_cell.length_b   1.000
_cell.length_c   1.000
_cell.angle_alpha   90.00
_cell.angle_beta   90.00
_cell.angle_gamma   90.00
#
_symmetry.space_group_name_H-M   'P 1'
#
loop_
_entity.id
_entity.type
_entity.pdbx_description
1 polymer ?
#
loop_
_entity_poly.entity_id
_entity_poly.type
_entity_poly.pdbx_seq_one_letter_code
_entity_poly.pdbx_strand_id
1 'polypeptide(L)'
;MEVLGLEFSRTGTESMKLALETLGYVRTNHRFVVLSSPPQMDMWITAIKAKYYSGGTPAAYPDAKIVFNTRDPNSWWKSYQSTVAGVLQLSLHKRFLAWLDPSGSAKAQYFSRLGFTVFFRTEHVTEELAKK
;
A
#
# COMPACT_ATOMS: atom_id res chain seq x y z
N MET A 1 7.86 4.76 -16.33
CA MET A 1 8.11 4.77 -14.88
C MET A 1 9.60 4.96 -14.69
N GLU A 2 10.04 5.94 -13.91
CA GLU A 2 11.47 6.26 -13.78
C GLU A 2 12.08 5.74 -12.49
N VAL A 3 11.32 5.77 -11.39
CA VAL A 3 11.76 5.32 -10.07
C VAL A 3 10.66 4.43 -9.46
N LEU A 4 11.07 3.29 -8.90
CA LEU A 4 10.22 2.36 -8.18
C LEU A 4 10.69 2.25 -6.74
N GLY A 5 9.86 2.71 -5.81
CA GLY A 5 10.01 2.43 -4.38
C GLY A 5 9.42 1.05 -4.07
N LEU A 6 10.27 0.11 -3.64
CA LEU A 6 9.86 -1.25 -3.26
C LEU A 6 9.83 -1.46 -1.74
N GLU A 7 9.90 -0.37 -0.99
CA GLU A 7 9.92 -0.39 0.46
C GLU A 7 8.54 -0.64 1.12
N PHE A 8 8.59 -1.15 2.35
CA PHE A 8 7.39 -1.33 3.16
C PHE A 8 6.81 -0.01 3.66
N SER A 9 5.50 0.02 3.92
CA SER A 9 4.93 1.15 4.65
C SER A 9 5.69 1.33 5.98
N ARG A 10 5.92 2.60 6.38
CA ARG A 10 6.60 2.99 7.63
C ARG A 10 8.12 2.82 7.66
N THR A 11 8.76 2.77 6.49
CA THR A 11 10.21 2.87 6.31
C THR A 11 10.66 4.24 5.76
N GLY A 12 9.80 5.26 5.82
CA GLY A 12 10.11 6.61 5.31
C GLY A 12 9.53 6.92 3.93
N THR A 13 8.50 6.18 3.48
CA THR A 13 7.86 6.36 2.16
C THR A 13 7.36 7.77 1.89
N GLU A 14 6.83 8.47 2.90
CA GLU A 14 6.36 9.86 2.74
C GLU A 14 7.54 10.83 2.56
N SER A 15 8.61 10.66 3.34
CA SER A 15 9.84 11.44 3.16
C SER A 15 10.47 11.19 1.80
N MET A 16 10.45 9.94 1.32
CA MET A 16 10.92 9.58 -0.01
C MET A 16 10.07 10.23 -1.10
N LYS A 17 8.73 10.24 -0.96
CA LYS A 17 7.84 10.97 -1.86
C LYS A 17 8.23 12.44 -1.95
N LEU A 18 8.37 13.11 -0.81
CA LEU A 18 8.72 14.53 -0.76
C LEU A 18 10.10 14.82 -1.37
N ALA A 19 11.08 13.94 -1.12
CA ALA A 19 12.41 14.05 -1.72
C ALA A 19 12.35 13.91 -3.25
N LEU A 20 11.60 12.95 -3.77
CA LEU A 20 11.40 12.77 -5.21
C LEU A 20 10.69 13.99 -5.83
N GLU A 21 9.65 14.51 -5.18
CA GLU A 21 8.97 15.73 -5.64
C GLU A 21 9.92 16.93 -5.66
N THR A 22 10.81 17.06 -4.67
CA THR A 22 11.85 18.10 -4.62
C THR A 22 12.84 17.97 -5.79
N LEU A 23 13.15 16.74 -6.19
CA LEU A 23 14.00 16.45 -7.35
C LEU A 23 13.28 16.61 -8.71
N GLY A 24 12.02 17.03 -8.72
CA GLY A 24 11.24 17.28 -9.94
C GLY A 24 10.34 16.11 -10.37
N TYR A 25 10.28 15.02 -9.60
CA TYR A 25 9.37 13.90 -9.87
C TYR A 25 7.94 14.22 -9.39
N VAL A 26 7.22 15.04 -10.18
CA VAL A 26 5.91 15.62 -9.83
C VAL A 26 4.73 14.64 -9.74
N ARG A 27 4.87 13.39 -10.23
CA ARG A 27 3.81 12.36 -10.18
C ARG A 27 4.20 11.18 -9.30
N THR A 28 4.75 11.46 -8.12
CA THR A 28 5.16 10.42 -7.18
C THR A 28 3.93 9.84 -6.46
N ASN A 29 3.62 8.58 -6.77
CA ASN A 29 2.45 7.92 -6.21
C ASN A 29 2.72 7.45 -4.76
N HIS A 30 1.72 7.60 -3.88
CA HIS A 30 1.82 7.17 -2.49
C HIS A 30 0.44 6.78 -1.94
N ARG A 31 0.41 6.02 -0.84
CA ARG A 31 -0.83 5.49 -0.25
C ARG A 31 -1.87 6.58 0.02
N PHE A 32 -1.46 7.74 0.51
CA PHE A 32 -2.41 8.82 0.82
C PHE A 32 -3.05 9.42 -0.43
N VAL A 33 -2.29 9.52 -1.53
CA VAL A 33 -2.80 9.98 -2.84
C VAL A 33 -3.86 9.03 -3.39
N VAL A 34 -3.63 7.72 -3.25
CA VAL A 34 -4.59 6.69 -3.67
C VAL A 34 -5.87 6.77 -2.85
N LEU A 35 -5.77 6.88 -1.52
CA LEU A 35 -6.96 6.94 -0.65
C LEU A 35 -7.79 8.20 -0.85
N SER A 36 -7.19 9.31 -1.28
CA SER A 36 -7.90 10.54 -1.64
C SER A 36 -8.50 10.53 -3.05
N SER A 37 -8.34 9.45 -3.82
CA SER A 37 -8.74 9.39 -5.24
C SER A 37 -9.48 8.10 -5.57
N PRO A 38 -10.82 8.12 -5.63
CA PRO A 38 -11.62 6.94 -5.97
C PRO A 38 -11.22 6.24 -7.28
N PRO A 39 -10.95 6.96 -8.39
CA PRO A 39 -10.50 6.32 -9.63
C PRO A 39 -9.16 5.58 -9.48
N GLN A 40 -8.22 6.12 -8.68
CA GLN A 40 -6.97 5.43 -8.41
C GLN A 40 -7.19 4.17 -7.57
N MET A 41 -8.10 4.19 -6.59
CA MET A 41 -8.47 2.98 -5.85
C MET A 41 -9.01 1.89 -6.78
N ASP A 42 -9.88 2.25 -7.73
CA ASP A 42 -10.45 1.28 -8.68
C ASP A 42 -9.36 0.68 -9.60
N MET A 43 -8.43 1.51 -10.06
CA MET A 43 -7.26 1.06 -10.83
C MET A 43 -6.41 0.06 -10.01
N TRP A 44 -6.13 0.37 -8.74
CA TRP A 44 -5.35 -0.52 -7.87
C TRP A 44 -6.08 -1.82 -7.54
N ILE A 45 -7.39 -1.77 -7.27
CA ILE A 45 -8.22 -2.97 -7.08
C ILE A 45 -8.13 -3.87 -8.32
N THR A 46 -8.23 -3.28 -9.51
CA THR A 46 -8.16 -4.01 -10.78
C THR A 46 -6.78 -4.65 -10.97
N ALA A 47 -5.70 -3.91 -10.72
CA ALA A 47 -4.34 -4.42 -10.81
C ALA A 47 -4.05 -5.57 -9.82
N ILE A 48 -4.51 -5.44 -8.56
CA ILE A 48 -4.37 -6.48 -7.53
C ILE A 48 -5.13 -7.74 -7.97
N LYS A 49 -6.37 -7.58 -8.46
CA LYS A 49 -7.19 -8.70 -8.94
C LYS A 49 -6.51 -9.42 -10.10
N ALA A 50 -6.06 -8.67 -11.10
CA ALA A 50 -5.37 -9.23 -12.25
C ALA A 50 -4.15 -10.05 -11.81
N LYS A 51 -3.27 -9.49 -10.97
CA LYS A 51 -2.03 -10.16 -10.54
C LYS A 51 -2.28 -11.41 -9.69
N TYR A 52 -3.13 -11.33 -8.67
CA TYR A 52 -3.21 -12.36 -7.64
C TYR A 52 -4.36 -13.37 -7.81
N TYR A 53 -5.34 -13.07 -8.66
CA TYR A 53 -6.52 -13.92 -8.85
C TYR A 53 -6.76 -14.32 -10.30
N SER A 54 -6.15 -13.61 -11.26
CA SER A 54 -6.33 -13.89 -12.70
C SER A 54 -5.03 -14.28 -13.40
N GLY A 55 -3.90 -14.38 -12.68
CA GLY A 55 -2.60 -14.75 -13.26
C GLY A 55 -2.00 -13.69 -14.19
N GLY A 56 -2.46 -12.45 -14.12
CA GLY A 56 -1.96 -11.35 -14.93
C GLY A 56 -0.52 -10.99 -14.57
N THR A 57 0.29 -10.72 -15.57
CA THR A 57 1.65 -10.23 -15.41
C THR A 57 1.66 -8.70 -15.31
N PRO A 58 2.29 -8.11 -14.28
CA PRO A 58 2.48 -6.66 -14.21
C PRO A 58 3.30 -6.16 -15.40
N ALA A 59 3.05 -4.92 -15.82
CA ALA A 59 3.93 -4.25 -16.76
C ALA A 59 5.37 -4.17 -16.20
N ALA A 60 6.35 -4.52 -17.02
CA ALA A 60 7.76 -4.41 -16.67
C ALA A 60 8.29 -3.02 -16.99
N TYR A 61 9.14 -2.49 -16.11
CA TYR A 61 9.84 -1.22 -16.31
C TYR A 61 11.35 -1.48 -16.15
N PRO A 62 12.02 -2.07 -17.16
CA PRO A 62 13.40 -2.51 -17.05
C PRO A 62 14.38 -1.37 -16.76
N ASP A 63 14.08 -0.17 -17.23
CA ASP A 63 14.94 1.02 -17.05
C ASP A 63 14.65 1.79 -15.76
N ALA A 64 13.68 1.36 -14.95
CA ALA A 64 13.32 2.06 -13.72
C ALA A 64 14.40 1.85 -12.66
N LYS A 65 14.81 2.95 -12.02
CA LYS A 65 15.70 2.92 -10.85
C LYS A 65 14.92 2.38 -9.66
N ILE A 66 15.49 1.43 -8.94
CA ILE A 66 14.86 0.86 -7.75
C ILE A 66 15.43 1.56 -6.52
N VAL A 67 14.54 2.03 -5.66
CA VAL A 67 14.88 2.54 -4.32
C VAL A 67 14.29 1.60 -3.29
N PHE A 68 15.06 1.32 -2.25
CA PHE A 68 14.66 0.43 -1.18
C PHE A 68 15.17 0.94 0.17
N ASN A 69 14.23 1.39 1.01
CA ASN A 69 14.52 1.80 2.37
C ASN A 69 14.33 0.64 3.34
N THR A 70 15.34 0.40 4.18
CA THR A 70 15.29 -0.58 5.26
C THR A 70 15.08 0.09 6.61
N ARG A 71 14.53 -0.66 7.55
CA ARG A 71 14.36 -0.24 8.94
C ARG A 71 14.49 -1.47 9.83
N ASP A 72 15.02 -1.29 11.03
CA ASP A 72 15.02 -2.33 12.06
C ASP A 72 13.59 -2.89 12.25
N PRO A 73 13.39 -4.23 12.22
CA PRO A 73 12.07 -4.84 12.32
C PRO A 73 11.28 -4.47 13.57
N ASN A 74 11.93 -4.38 14.74
CA ASN A 74 11.26 -4.07 15.99
C ASN A 74 10.76 -2.61 16.00
N SER A 75 11.60 -1.70 15.54
CA SER A 75 11.29 -0.28 15.39
C SER A 75 10.22 -0.04 14.33
N TRP A 76 10.29 -0.78 13.22
CA TRP A 76 9.26 -0.79 12.18
C TRP A 76 7.92 -1.26 12.75
N TRP A 77 7.89 -2.38 13.48
CA TRP A 77 6.67 -2.93 14.05
C TRP A 77 5.98 -1.96 15.01
N LYS A 78 6.74 -1.36 15.94
CA LYS A 78 6.23 -0.31 16.84
C LYS A 78 5.63 0.86 16.06
N SER A 79 6.33 1.32 15.02
CA SER A 79 5.86 2.42 14.16
C SER A 79 4.66 2.03 13.29
N TYR A 80 4.54 0.76 12.94
CA TYR A 80 3.47 0.23 12.11
C TYR A 80 2.18 0.08 12.91
N GLN A 81 2.27 -0.47 14.12
CA GLN A 81 1.13 -0.61 15.03
C GLN A 81 0.52 0.74 15.40
N SER A 82 1.35 1.74 15.71
CA SER A 82 0.86 3.06 16.14
C SER A 82 0.14 3.85 15.04
N THR A 83 0.38 3.53 13.76
CA THR A 83 -0.23 4.29 12.65
C THR A 83 -1.11 3.44 11.73
N VAL A 84 -0.60 2.34 11.19
CA VAL A 84 -1.30 1.59 10.13
C VAL A 84 -2.34 0.65 10.74
N ALA A 85 -2.02 -0.01 11.86
CA ALA A 85 -3.00 -0.86 12.54
C ALA A 85 -4.21 -0.05 13.04
N GLY A 86 -4.00 1.19 13.50
CA GLY A 86 -5.08 2.12 13.86
C GLY A 86 -5.95 2.58 12.68
N VAL A 87 -5.43 2.57 11.44
CA VAL A 87 -6.25 2.83 10.23
C VAL A 87 -7.23 1.68 9.98
N LEU A 88 -6.82 0.44 10.23
CA LEU A 88 -7.68 -0.74 10.13
C LEU A 88 -8.72 -0.85 11.25
N GLN A 89 -8.48 -0.21 12.39
CA GLN A 89 -9.46 -0.12 13.46
C GLN A 89 -10.50 0.96 13.14
N LEU A 90 -11.76 0.54 13.02
CA LEU A 90 -12.93 1.40 12.86
C LEU A 90 -13.35 1.95 14.23
N SER A 91 -12.65 2.99 14.68
CA SER A 91 -13.09 3.77 15.84
C SER A 91 -14.50 4.35 15.61
N LEU A 92 -15.23 4.65 16.69
CA LEU A 92 -16.61 5.14 16.63
C LEU A 92 -16.78 6.36 15.70
N HIS A 93 -15.81 7.27 15.66
CA HIS A 93 -15.88 8.44 14.77
C HIS A 93 -15.83 8.05 13.28
N LYS A 94 -15.07 7.00 12.90
CA LYS A 94 -15.02 6.53 11.51
C LYS A 94 -16.31 5.82 11.12
N ARG A 95 -16.99 5.19 12.07
CA ARG A 95 -18.33 4.60 11.86
C ARG A 95 -19.36 5.70 11.61
N PHE A 96 -19.25 6.82 12.31
CA PHE A 96 -20.07 8.01 12.04
C PHE A 96 -19.77 8.64 10.68
N LEU A 97 -18.49 8.80 10.30
CA LEU A 97 -18.13 9.29 8.96
C LEU A 97 -18.60 8.35 7.84
N ALA A 98 -18.56 7.03 8.09
CA ALA A 98 -19.10 6.04 7.17
C ALA A 98 -20.63 6.10 7.02
N TRP A 99 -21.34 6.72 7.96
CA TRP A 99 -22.76 7.00 7.81
C TRP A 99 -23.01 8.17 6.86
N LEU A 100 -22.14 9.19 6.85
CA LEU A 100 -22.25 10.36 5.95
C LEU A 100 -21.88 10.05 4.50
N ASP A 101 -20.89 9.18 4.27
CA ASP A 101 -20.58 8.63 2.95
C ASP A 101 -20.32 7.11 3.05
N PRO A 102 -21.40 6.31 2.97
CA PRO A 102 -21.29 4.85 3.01
C PRO A 102 -20.51 4.30 1.82
N SER A 103 -20.64 4.95 0.66
CA SER A 103 -20.08 4.46 -0.60
C SER A 103 -18.56 4.59 -0.67
N GLY A 104 -18.02 5.78 -0.37
CA GLY A 104 -16.59 6.01 -0.32
C GLY A 104 -15.93 5.26 0.83
N SER A 105 -16.58 5.21 2.00
CA SER A 105 -16.08 4.47 3.16
C SER A 105 -16.02 2.97 2.90
N ALA A 106 -17.05 2.39 2.27
CA ALA A 106 -17.04 0.97 1.89
C ALA A 106 -15.93 0.67 0.88
N LYS A 107 -15.73 1.52 -0.13
CA LYS A 107 -14.65 1.36 -1.13
C LYS A 107 -13.26 1.44 -0.49
N ALA A 108 -13.01 2.43 0.36
CA ALA A 108 -11.72 2.59 1.05
C ALA A 108 -11.42 1.40 1.99
N GLN A 109 -12.44 0.88 2.69
CA GLN A 109 -12.33 -0.32 3.51
C GLN A 109 -12.06 -1.56 2.66
N TYR A 110 -12.79 -1.73 1.55
CA TYR A 110 -12.58 -2.85 0.63
C TYR A 110 -11.17 -2.83 0.04
N PHE A 111 -10.72 -1.68 -0.47
CA PHE A 111 -9.36 -1.51 -0.99
C PHE A 111 -8.30 -1.85 0.08
N SER A 112 -8.47 -1.33 1.30
CA SER A 112 -7.56 -1.60 2.41
C SER A 112 -7.52 -3.09 2.75
N ARG A 113 -8.68 -3.75 2.92
CA ARG A 113 -8.76 -5.18 3.21
C ARG A 113 -8.13 -6.03 2.11
N LEU A 114 -8.45 -5.75 0.85
CA LEU A 114 -7.89 -6.47 -0.30
C LEU A 114 -6.36 -6.39 -0.32
N GLY A 115 -5.81 -5.18 -0.16
CA GLY A 115 -4.36 -4.96 -0.11
C GLY A 115 -3.70 -5.72 1.05
N PHE A 116 -4.32 -5.73 2.23
CA PHE A 116 -3.83 -6.46 3.39
C PHE A 116 -3.86 -7.98 3.21
N THR A 117 -4.94 -8.52 2.64
CA THR A 117 -5.09 -9.95 2.39
C THR A 117 -4.01 -10.47 1.45
N VAL A 118 -3.72 -9.76 0.36
CA VAL A 118 -2.67 -10.21 -0.58
C VAL A 118 -1.26 -9.98 -0.04
N PHE A 119 -1.08 -8.97 0.83
CA PHE A 119 0.23 -8.61 1.38
C PHE A 119 0.67 -9.53 2.52
N PHE A 120 -0.24 -9.90 3.43
CA PHE A 120 0.02 -10.85 4.52
C PHE A 120 -0.45 -12.27 4.19
N ARG A 121 -0.60 -12.60 2.90
CA ARG A 121 -1.05 -13.90 2.44
C ARG A 121 -0.05 -14.97 2.90
N THR A 122 -0.47 -15.82 3.83
CA THR A 122 0.41 -16.76 4.55
C THR A 122 0.99 -17.86 3.68
N GLU A 123 0.34 -18.19 2.57
CA GLU A 123 0.76 -19.22 1.60
C GLU A 123 2.12 -18.90 0.95
N HIS A 124 2.51 -17.63 0.79
CA HIS A 124 3.84 -17.25 0.30
C HIS A 124 4.95 -17.35 1.36
N VAL A 125 4.60 -17.22 2.65
CA VAL A 125 5.56 -17.24 3.76
C VAL A 125 5.90 -18.68 4.15
N THR A 126 4.93 -19.60 4.05
CA THR A 126 5.13 -21.01 4.38
C THR A 126 6.06 -21.72 3.41
N GLU A 127 6.05 -21.38 2.11
CA GLU A 127 6.94 -22.01 1.13
C GLU A 127 8.41 -21.59 1.28
N GLU A 128 8.69 -20.34 1.69
CA GLU A 128 10.07 -19.91 1.97
C GLU A 128 10.58 -20.40 3.33
N LEU A 129 9.73 -20.45 4.35
CA LEU A 129 10.11 -20.99 5.66
C LEU A 129 10.25 -22.51 5.65
N ALA A 130 9.50 -23.24 4.81
CA ALA A 130 9.66 -24.68 4.63
C ALA A 130 10.92 -25.07 3.84
N LYS A 131 11.60 -24.10 3.20
CA LYS A 131 12.86 -24.29 2.47
C LYS A 131 14.10 -23.93 3.30
N LYS A 132 13.93 -23.48 4.54
CA LYS A 132 15.01 -23.25 5.53
C LYS A 132 15.01 -24.36 6.56
#